data_AF-A0AAJ3AYS4-F1
#
_entry.id   AF-A0AAJ3AYS4-F1
#
_cell.length_a   1.000
_cell.length_b   1.000
_cell.length_c   1.000
_cell.angle_alpha   90.00
_cell.angle_beta   90.00
_cell.angle_gamma   90.00
#
_symmetry.space_group_name_H-M   'P 1'
#
loop_
_entity.id
_entity.type
_entity.pdbx_description
1 polymer ?
#
loop_
_entity_poly.entity_id
_entity_poly.type
_entity_poly.pdbx_seq_one_letter_code
_entity_poly.pdbx_strand_id
1 'polypeptide(L)'
;MHGFFTVVAFLVWPAIWFWFVKKRVGRGLFLSNVLGAIVGFVVATIILGVTAPKPTEEELVAQETSRRDKAAAKAKEEAIAAQKKLDEEKNKDRSTMAAIICTNYVEQSLKSPKSADFPFGQAEGGIQRLGEQRYKIRSYVDAKNAFGAEIRTWYLCDIQYRSGEDIEMRNWTIKQLKFEE
;
A
#
# COMPACT_ATOMS: atom_id res chain seq x y z
N MET A 1 50.98 8.46 -23.78
CA MET A 1 50.87 9.28 -25.01
C MET A 1 49.42 9.71 -25.36
N HIS A 2 48.37 9.21 -24.70
CA HIS A 2 46.98 9.61 -25.01
C HIS A 2 46.58 11.03 -24.57
N GLY A 3 47.20 11.59 -23.52
CA GLY A 3 46.85 12.93 -22.99
C GLY A 3 47.28 14.13 -23.84
N PHE A 4 48.28 13.96 -24.72
CA PHE A 4 48.74 15.06 -25.60
C PHE A 4 47.77 15.29 -26.77
N PHE A 5 47.26 14.21 -27.36
CA PHE A 5 46.33 14.29 -28.48
C PHE A 5 44.96 14.84 -28.09
N THR A 6 44.49 14.61 -26.87
CA THR A 6 43.26 15.23 -26.36
C THR A 6 43.41 16.73 -26.21
N VAL A 7 44.49 17.22 -25.61
CA VAL A 7 44.73 18.67 -25.44
C VAL A 7 44.86 19.38 -26.78
N VAL A 8 45.58 18.80 -27.74
CA VAL A 8 45.71 19.36 -29.09
C VAL A 8 44.35 19.35 -29.83
N ALA A 9 43.56 18.29 -29.69
CA ALA A 9 42.22 18.22 -30.27
C ALA A 9 41.29 19.31 -29.69
N PHE A 10 41.33 19.57 -28.38
CA PHE A 10 40.55 20.62 -27.74
C PHE A 10 40.97 22.05 -28.12
N LEU A 11 42.21 22.27 -28.61
CA LEU A 11 42.69 23.59 -29.03
C LEU A 11 42.58 23.84 -30.53
N VAL A 12 42.77 22.81 -31.35
CA VAL A 12 42.74 22.92 -32.82
C VAL A 12 41.30 22.89 -33.34
N TRP A 13 40.42 22.10 -32.71
CA TRP A 13 39.02 21.97 -33.11
C TRP A 13 38.22 23.29 -33.03
N PRO A 14 38.32 24.11 -31.96
CA PRO A 14 37.62 25.39 -31.89
C PRO A 14 38.17 26.43 -32.87
N ALA A 15 39.47 26.40 -33.17
CA ALA A 15 40.11 27.32 -34.09
C ALA A 15 39.65 27.08 -35.54
N ILE A 16 39.62 25.81 -35.96
CA ILE A 16 39.10 25.42 -37.28
C ILE A 16 37.60 25.72 -37.38
N TRP A 17 36.84 25.44 -36.31
CA TRP A 17 35.40 25.74 -36.24
C TRP A 17 35.11 27.25 -36.33
N PHE A 18 35.84 28.08 -35.58
CA PHE A 18 35.71 29.53 -35.60
C PHE A 18 36.01 30.11 -36.99
N TRP A 19 37.04 29.59 -37.67
CA TRP A 19 37.38 29.99 -39.03
C TRP A 19 36.28 29.63 -40.05
N PHE A 20 35.69 28.44 -39.94
CA PHE A 20 34.58 28.00 -40.82
C PHE A 20 33.27 28.77 -40.58
N VAL A 21 32.98 29.12 -39.33
CA VAL A 21 31.77 29.89 -38.92
C VAL A 21 31.84 31.33 -39.44
N LYS A 22 33.03 31.96 -39.39
CA LYS A 22 33.22 33.33 -39.87
C LYS A 22 32.98 33.49 -41.38
N LYS A 23 33.06 32.41 -42.16
CA LYS A 23 32.93 32.44 -43.64
C LYS A 23 31.50 32.20 -44.16
N ARG A 24 30.50 31.90 -43.31
CA ARG A 24 29.10 31.68 -43.74
C ARG A 24 28.13 32.67 -43.10
N VAL A 25 27.75 33.71 -43.84
CA VAL A 25 26.77 34.74 -43.41
C VAL A 25 25.36 34.29 -43.82
N GLY A 26 24.52 33.88 -42.84
CA GLY A 26 23.10 33.58 -43.06
C GLY A 26 22.40 32.91 -41.87
N ARG A 27 21.07 33.08 -41.75
CA ARG A 27 20.22 32.62 -40.61
C ARG A 27 20.22 31.10 -40.33
N GLY A 28 20.92 30.28 -41.11
CA GLY A 28 21.14 28.85 -40.86
C GLY A 28 22.31 28.53 -39.90
N LEU A 29 23.08 29.53 -39.48
CA LEU A 29 24.30 29.35 -38.66
C LEU A 29 24.01 28.77 -37.27
N PHE A 30 22.89 29.16 -36.66
CA PHE A 30 22.47 28.67 -35.35
C PHE A 30 22.06 27.19 -35.40
N LEU A 31 21.24 26.80 -36.39
CA LEU A 31 20.81 25.41 -36.55
C LEU A 31 22.00 24.48 -36.85
N SER A 32 22.96 24.89 -37.67
CA SER A 32 24.14 24.07 -37.97
C SER A 32 25.07 23.87 -36.76
N ASN A 33 25.20 24.87 -35.89
CA ASN A 33 26.03 24.77 -34.68
C ASN A 33 25.36 23.86 -33.62
N VAL A 34 24.04 23.94 -33.46
CA VAL A 34 23.30 23.06 -32.55
C VAL A 34 23.34 21.61 -33.05
N LEU A 35 23.14 21.39 -34.35
CA LEU A 35 23.20 20.04 -34.94
C LEU A 35 24.62 19.44 -34.82
N GLY A 36 25.66 20.25 -35.08
CA GLY A 36 27.06 19.83 -34.91
C GLY A 36 27.41 19.50 -33.45
N ALA A 37 26.91 20.27 -32.49
CA ALA A 37 27.11 19.99 -31.06
C ALA A 37 26.41 18.71 -30.61
N ILE A 38 25.18 18.46 -31.08
CA ILE A 38 24.44 17.22 -30.78
C ILE A 38 25.19 16.00 -31.36
N VAL A 39 25.61 16.07 -32.62
CA VAL A 39 26.37 14.98 -33.26
C VAL A 39 27.71 14.76 -32.55
N GLY A 40 28.43 15.82 -32.21
CA GLY A 40 29.68 15.74 -31.46
C GLY A 40 29.50 15.11 -30.07
N PHE A 41 28.42 15.46 -29.36
CA PHE A 41 28.10 14.89 -28.05
C PHE A 41 27.78 13.39 -28.15
N VAL A 42 26.96 12.98 -29.13
CA VAL A 42 26.64 11.57 -29.36
C VAL A 42 27.91 10.77 -29.70
N VAL A 43 28.75 11.27 -30.60
CA VAL A 43 30.02 10.60 -30.95
C VAL A 43 30.95 10.53 -29.74
N ALA A 44 31.07 11.59 -28.94
CA ALA A 44 31.87 11.58 -27.72
C ALA A 44 31.35 10.56 -26.69
N THR A 45 30.03 10.43 -26.52
CA THR A 45 29.44 9.42 -25.63
C THR A 45 29.72 8.00 -26.09
N ILE A 46 29.69 7.74 -27.40
CA ILE A 46 29.99 6.42 -27.97
C ILE A 46 31.47 6.08 -27.76
N ILE A 47 32.38 7.02 -28.05
CA ILE A 47 33.82 6.83 -27.85
C ILE A 47 34.13 6.57 -26.38
N LEU A 48 33.55 7.36 -25.46
CA LEU A 48 33.73 7.16 -24.03
C LEU A 48 33.21 5.80 -23.56
N GLY A 49 32.05 5.36 -24.06
CA GLY A 49 31.48 4.05 -23.76
C GLY A 49 32.34 2.88 -24.25
N VAL A 50 33.03 3.01 -25.39
CA VAL A 50 33.91 1.97 -25.95
C VAL A 50 35.30 1.96 -25.28
N THR A 51 35.81 3.12 -24.86
CA THR A 51 37.12 3.22 -24.18
C THR A 51 37.06 2.95 -22.67
N ALA A 52 35.86 2.90 -22.09
CA ALA A 52 35.69 2.56 -20.68
C ALA A 52 36.23 1.14 -20.40
N PRO A 53 37.08 0.95 -19.38
CA PRO A 53 37.55 -0.37 -19.01
C PRO A 53 36.35 -1.24 -18.62
N LYS A 54 36.35 -2.50 -19.08
CA LYS A 54 35.34 -3.47 -18.62
C LYS A 54 35.47 -3.63 -17.11
N PRO A 55 34.36 -3.79 -16.36
CA PRO A 55 34.42 -4.02 -14.94
C PRO A 55 35.29 -5.23 -14.62
N THR A 56 36.15 -5.12 -13.61
CA THR A 56 36.97 -6.25 -13.16
C THR A 56 36.10 -7.32 -12.50
N GLU A 57 36.61 -8.56 -12.38
CA GLU A 57 35.86 -9.64 -11.72
C GLU A 57 35.46 -9.28 -10.28
N GLU A 58 36.33 -8.55 -9.57
CA GLU A 58 36.06 -8.05 -8.22
C GLU A 58 34.91 -7.01 -8.22
N GLU A 59 34.87 -6.10 -9.19
CA GLU A 59 33.79 -5.12 -9.33
C GLU A 59 32.45 -5.77 -9.71
N LEU A 60 32.48 -6.82 -10.54
CA LEU A 60 31.29 -7.59 -10.90
C LEU A 60 30.72 -8.31 -9.66
N VAL A 61 31.58 -8.95 -8.88
CA VAL A 61 31.18 -9.61 -7.63
C VAL A 61 30.66 -8.59 -6.62
N ALA A 62 31.33 -7.45 -6.44
CA ALA A 62 30.89 -6.38 -5.54
C ALA A 62 29.55 -5.75 -5.98
N GLN A 63 29.34 -5.60 -7.29
CA GLN A 63 28.08 -5.13 -7.84
C GLN A 63 26.98 -6.16 -7.59
N GLU A 64 27.26 -7.44 -7.79
CA GLU A 64 26.28 -8.51 -7.55
C GLU A 64 25.92 -8.64 -6.07
N THR A 65 26.89 -8.59 -5.16
CA THR A 65 26.64 -8.61 -3.70
C THR A 65 25.83 -7.39 -3.28
N SER A 66 26.17 -6.17 -3.74
CA SER A 66 25.37 -4.98 -3.46
C SER A 66 23.94 -5.10 -3.98
N ARG A 67 23.75 -5.67 -5.18
CA ARG A 67 22.41 -5.93 -5.75
C ARG A 67 21.65 -6.95 -4.90
N ARG A 68 22.29 -8.03 -4.45
CA ARG A 68 21.71 -9.05 -3.56
C ARG A 68 21.34 -8.46 -2.20
N ASP A 69 22.21 -7.67 -1.60
CA ASP A 69 21.99 -7.02 -0.29
C ASP A 69 20.85 -6.00 -0.37
N LYS A 70 20.78 -5.19 -1.44
CA LYS A 70 19.67 -4.28 -1.68
C LYS A 70 18.36 -5.03 -1.90
N ALA A 71 18.37 -6.13 -2.66
CA ALA A 71 17.20 -6.97 -2.86
C ALA A 71 16.73 -7.62 -1.55
N ALA A 72 17.66 -8.12 -0.74
CA ALA A 72 17.36 -8.69 0.57
C ALA A 72 16.84 -7.64 1.55
N ALA A 73 17.40 -6.42 1.57
CA ALA A 73 16.91 -5.31 2.39
C ALA A 73 15.49 -4.91 1.99
N LYS A 74 15.23 -4.78 0.68
CA LYS A 74 13.90 -4.46 0.14
C LYS A 74 12.87 -5.55 0.49
N ALA A 75 13.23 -6.82 0.32
CA ALA A 75 12.35 -7.94 0.68
C ALA A 75 12.05 -7.97 2.19
N LYS A 76 13.04 -7.69 3.04
CA LYS A 76 12.84 -7.56 4.49
C LYS A 76 11.90 -6.41 4.82
N GLU A 77 12.07 -5.25 4.20
CA GLU A 77 11.21 -4.08 4.39
C GLU A 77 9.76 -4.37 3.97
N GLU A 78 9.56 -5.01 2.82
CA GLU A 78 8.24 -5.42 2.33
C GLU A 78 7.58 -6.43 3.28
N ALA A 79 8.34 -7.40 3.80
CA ALA A 79 7.84 -8.37 4.79
C ALA A 79 7.44 -7.69 6.11
N ILE A 80 8.24 -6.75 6.61
CA ILE A 80 7.92 -5.97 7.82
C ILE A 80 6.67 -5.12 7.59
N ALA A 81 6.55 -4.47 6.44
CA ALA A 81 5.37 -3.66 6.10
C ALA A 81 4.11 -4.53 5.97
N ALA A 82 4.21 -5.72 5.38
CA ALA A 82 3.10 -6.68 5.29
C ALA A 82 2.68 -7.18 6.68
N GLN A 83 3.64 -7.53 7.53
CA GLN A 83 3.36 -7.97 8.90
C GLN A 83 2.69 -6.86 9.71
N LYS A 84 3.19 -5.63 9.62
CA LYS A 84 2.59 -4.48 10.31
C LYS A 84 1.12 -4.26 9.91
N LYS A 85 0.81 -4.33 8.61
CA LYS A 85 -0.58 -4.22 8.12
C LYS A 85 -1.46 -5.34 8.66
N LEU A 86 -0.94 -6.57 8.72
CA LEU A 86 -1.66 -7.70 9.28
C LEU A 86 -1.95 -7.50 10.77
N ASP A 87 -0.96 -7.01 11.53
CA ASP A 87 -1.11 -6.73 12.96
C ASP A 87 -2.10 -5.59 13.22
N GLU A 88 -2.06 -4.52 12.40
CA GLU A 88 -3.04 -3.44 12.44
C GLU A 88 -4.46 -3.95 12.19
N GLU A 89 -4.66 -4.77 11.14
CA GLU A 89 -5.98 -5.35 10.85
C GLU A 89 -6.45 -6.32 11.93
N LYS A 90 -5.55 -7.11 12.53
CA LYS A 90 -5.88 -8.03 13.61
C LYS A 90 -6.24 -7.29 14.91
N ASN A 91 -5.59 -6.17 15.18
CA ASN A 91 -5.76 -5.39 16.41
C ASN A 91 -6.85 -4.33 16.33
N LYS A 92 -7.26 -3.93 15.12
CA LYS A 92 -8.33 -2.95 14.89
C LYS A 92 -9.56 -3.29 15.73
N ASP A 93 -10.00 -2.34 16.53
CA ASP A 93 -11.17 -2.53 17.38
C ASP A 93 -12.45 -2.37 16.55
N ARG A 94 -13.20 -3.46 16.41
CA ARG A 94 -14.50 -3.50 15.73
C ARG A 94 -15.63 -3.86 16.69
N SER A 95 -15.41 -3.76 18.00
CA SER A 95 -16.36 -4.14 19.06
C SER A 95 -17.71 -3.44 18.94
N THR A 96 -17.71 -2.12 18.70
CA THR A 96 -18.95 -1.35 18.51
C THR A 96 -19.74 -1.85 17.30
N MET A 97 -19.05 -2.08 16.19
CA MET A 97 -19.72 -2.59 14.99
C MET A 97 -20.22 -4.02 15.21
N ALA A 98 -19.46 -4.87 15.88
CA ALA A 98 -19.89 -6.21 16.26
C ALA A 98 -21.20 -6.17 17.08
N ALA A 99 -21.34 -5.23 18.02
CA ALA A 99 -22.55 -5.04 18.81
C ALA A 99 -23.75 -4.64 17.93
N ILE A 100 -23.57 -3.66 17.02
CA ILE A 100 -24.61 -3.22 16.08
C ILE A 100 -25.06 -4.39 15.18
N ILE A 101 -24.11 -5.15 14.65
CA ILE A 101 -24.42 -6.29 13.78
C ILE A 101 -25.14 -7.39 14.56
N CYS A 102 -24.75 -7.66 15.81
CA CYS A 102 -25.48 -8.57 16.69
C CYS A 102 -26.93 -8.11 16.92
N THR A 103 -27.15 -6.82 17.15
CA THR A 103 -28.51 -6.24 17.28
C THR A 103 -29.36 -6.54 16.05
N ASN A 104 -28.83 -6.33 14.84
CA ASN A 104 -29.55 -6.64 13.60
C ASN A 104 -29.94 -8.13 13.49
N TYR A 105 -29.04 -9.03 13.89
CA TYR A 105 -29.34 -10.47 13.86
C TYR A 105 -30.36 -10.89 14.92
N VAL A 106 -30.29 -10.28 16.11
CA VAL A 106 -31.28 -10.48 17.17
C VAL A 106 -32.64 -10.03 16.67
N GLU A 107 -32.75 -8.81 16.14
CA GLU A 107 -33.99 -8.24 15.61
C GLU A 107 -34.64 -9.17 14.57
N GLN A 108 -33.85 -9.67 13.61
CA GLN A 108 -34.31 -10.60 12.58
C GLN A 108 -34.78 -11.96 13.13
N SER A 109 -34.34 -12.33 14.33
CA SER A 109 -34.69 -13.59 14.99
C SER A 109 -35.96 -13.50 15.85
N LEU A 110 -36.44 -12.28 16.14
CA LEU A 110 -37.62 -12.07 16.98
C LEU A 110 -38.92 -12.36 16.23
N LYS A 111 -39.97 -12.71 16.99
CA LYS A 111 -41.33 -12.91 16.44
C LYS A 111 -41.96 -11.62 15.93
N SER A 112 -41.62 -10.49 16.54
CA SER A 112 -42.06 -9.15 16.15
C SER A 112 -40.85 -8.22 16.05
N PRO A 113 -40.07 -8.29 14.94
CA PRO A 113 -38.83 -7.53 14.78
C PRO A 113 -39.03 -6.02 14.99
N LYS A 114 -40.10 -5.46 14.43
CA LYS A 114 -40.40 -4.01 14.49
C LYS A 114 -40.76 -3.49 15.88
N SER A 115 -41.02 -4.38 16.85
CA SER A 115 -41.25 -3.98 18.25
C SER A 115 -40.01 -4.10 19.11
N ALA A 116 -38.86 -4.45 18.53
CA ALA A 116 -37.61 -4.59 19.26
C ALA A 116 -37.09 -3.22 19.67
N ASP A 117 -36.85 -3.05 20.96
CA ASP A 117 -36.16 -1.91 21.54
C ASP A 117 -34.89 -2.40 22.23
N PHE A 118 -33.77 -1.75 21.91
CA PHE A 118 -32.45 -2.14 22.37
C PHE A 118 -31.85 -1.01 23.22
N PRO A 119 -31.03 -1.33 24.24
CA PRO A 119 -30.41 -0.30 25.07
C PRO A 119 -29.58 0.66 24.22
N PHE A 120 -29.74 1.96 24.49
CA PHE A 120 -28.93 3.00 23.86
C PHE A 120 -27.47 2.90 24.32
N GLY A 121 -26.54 2.73 23.37
CA GLY A 121 -25.11 2.72 23.63
C GLY A 121 -24.45 1.35 23.41
N GLN A 122 -23.39 1.07 24.18
CA GLN A 122 -22.71 -0.23 24.12
C GLN A 122 -23.58 -1.33 24.73
N ALA A 123 -23.29 -2.58 24.38
CA ALA A 123 -23.98 -3.75 24.92
C ALA A 123 -23.95 -3.74 26.46
N GLU A 124 -25.11 -3.61 27.10
CA GLU A 124 -25.23 -3.40 28.56
C GLU A 124 -24.62 -4.53 29.40
N GLY A 125 -24.66 -5.76 28.91
CA GLY A 125 -24.00 -6.92 29.55
C GLY A 125 -22.50 -7.05 29.23
N GLY A 126 -21.94 -6.14 28.43
CA GLY A 126 -20.53 -6.05 28.08
C GLY A 126 -20.16 -6.69 26.75
N ILE A 127 -18.96 -6.34 26.28
CA ILE A 127 -18.33 -6.88 25.07
C ILE A 127 -16.99 -7.50 25.44
N GLN A 128 -16.84 -8.79 25.16
CA GLN A 128 -15.59 -9.53 25.35
C GLN A 128 -14.93 -9.79 23.99
N ARG A 129 -13.68 -9.32 23.82
CA ARG A 129 -12.85 -9.63 22.65
C ARG A 129 -12.20 -10.99 22.85
N LEU A 130 -12.44 -11.93 21.93
CA LEU A 130 -11.89 -13.29 22.00
C LEU A 130 -10.63 -13.47 21.13
N GLY A 131 -10.19 -12.41 20.44
CA GLY A 131 -9.08 -12.45 19.48
C GLY A 131 -9.56 -12.72 18.06
N GLU A 132 -8.66 -12.52 17.09
CA GLU A 132 -8.92 -12.77 15.66
C GLU A 132 -10.17 -12.06 15.10
N GLN A 133 -10.56 -10.90 15.64
CA GLN A 133 -11.81 -10.21 15.28
C GLN A 133 -13.10 -10.97 15.64
N ARG A 134 -13.04 -11.81 16.68
CA ARG A 134 -14.18 -12.45 17.34
C ARG A 134 -14.61 -11.70 18.58
N TYR A 135 -15.92 -11.58 18.76
CA TYR A 135 -16.53 -10.83 19.84
C TYR A 135 -17.67 -11.65 20.46
N LYS A 136 -17.70 -11.68 21.79
CA LYS A 136 -18.83 -12.20 22.56
C LYS A 136 -19.51 -11.04 23.25
N ILE A 137 -20.77 -10.84 22.93
CA ILE A 137 -21.56 -9.67 23.32
C ILE A 137 -22.75 -10.15 24.13
N ARG A 138 -22.98 -9.55 25.29
CA ARG A 138 -24.17 -9.81 26.10
C ARG A 138 -24.98 -8.53 26.22
N SER A 139 -26.27 -8.59 25.91
CA SER A 139 -27.18 -7.45 26.06
C SER A 139 -28.61 -7.96 26.18
N TYR A 140 -29.60 -7.08 26.16
CA TYR A 140 -31.00 -7.46 26.12
C TYR A 140 -31.74 -6.73 25.00
N VAL A 141 -32.93 -7.23 24.72
CA VAL A 141 -33.91 -6.59 23.86
C VAL A 141 -35.26 -6.63 24.57
N ASP A 142 -35.98 -5.52 24.53
CA ASP A 142 -37.38 -5.45 24.94
C ASP A 142 -38.22 -5.62 23.67
N ALA A 143 -39.06 -6.65 23.60
CA ALA A 143 -39.85 -6.92 22.41
C ALA A 143 -41.19 -7.60 22.73
N LYS A 144 -42.17 -7.44 21.83
CA LYS A 144 -43.47 -8.11 21.97
C LYS A 144 -43.37 -9.60 21.66
N ASN A 145 -43.91 -10.41 22.56
CA ASN A 145 -44.10 -11.84 22.33
C ASN A 145 -45.35 -12.13 21.47
N ALA A 146 -45.67 -13.41 21.26
CA ALA A 146 -46.83 -13.83 20.46
C ALA A 146 -48.20 -13.39 21.03
N PHE A 147 -48.26 -13.02 22.31
CA PHE A 147 -49.46 -12.51 22.98
C PHE A 147 -49.53 -10.98 23.02
N GLY A 148 -48.55 -10.29 22.41
CA GLY A 148 -48.48 -8.83 22.37
C GLY A 148 -47.96 -8.18 23.66
N ALA A 149 -47.56 -8.98 24.66
CA ALA A 149 -46.92 -8.49 25.86
C ALA A 149 -45.45 -8.17 25.59
N GLU A 150 -44.97 -7.05 26.12
CA GLU A 150 -43.58 -6.63 26.06
C GLU A 150 -42.76 -7.38 27.11
N ILE A 151 -41.69 -8.03 26.67
CA ILE A 151 -40.81 -8.84 27.54
C ILE A 151 -39.36 -8.44 27.25
N ARG A 152 -38.60 -8.24 28.32
CA ARG A 152 -37.15 -8.14 28.28
C ARG A 152 -36.53 -9.52 28.14
N THR A 153 -35.72 -9.73 27.11
CA THR A 153 -34.99 -10.98 26.91
C THR A 153 -33.51 -10.69 26.78
N TRP A 154 -32.71 -11.32 27.65
CA TRP A 154 -31.25 -11.25 27.56
C TRP A 154 -30.76 -12.16 26.44
N TYR A 155 -29.69 -11.75 25.76
CA TYR A 155 -29.07 -12.54 24.73
C TYR A 155 -27.55 -12.50 24.82
N LEU A 156 -26.94 -13.59 24.34
CA LEU A 156 -25.52 -13.74 24.13
C LEU A 156 -25.27 -13.97 22.63
N CYS A 157 -24.52 -13.07 22.01
CA CYS A 157 -24.13 -13.11 20.62
C CYS A 157 -22.62 -13.31 20.49
N ASP A 158 -22.21 -14.42 19.88
CA ASP A 158 -20.84 -14.71 19.50
C ASP A 158 -20.71 -14.51 17.98
N ILE A 159 -19.94 -13.50 17.59
CA ILE A 159 -19.83 -13.05 16.21
C ILE A 159 -18.37 -12.88 15.80
N GLN A 160 -18.10 -13.17 14.53
CA GLN A 160 -16.78 -13.13 13.93
C GLN A 160 -16.80 -12.25 12.68
N TYR A 161 -15.92 -11.25 12.62
CA TYR A 161 -15.67 -10.53 11.38
C TYR A 161 -14.79 -11.36 10.44
N ARG A 162 -15.09 -11.35 9.14
CA ARG A 162 -14.37 -12.09 8.11
C ARG A 162 -13.39 -11.20 7.35
N SER A 163 -13.91 -10.30 6.53
CA SER A 163 -13.12 -9.46 5.62
C SER A 163 -14.02 -8.42 4.93
N GLY A 164 -13.48 -7.32 4.44
CA GLY A 164 -14.22 -6.30 3.67
C GLY A 164 -14.51 -5.03 4.48
N GLU A 165 -15.73 -4.50 4.32
CA GLU A 165 -16.20 -3.36 5.12
C GLU A 165 -17.00 -3.88 6.32
N ASP A 166 -16.68 -3.38 7.53
CA ASP A 166 -17.30 -3.85 8.77
C ASP A 166 -18.75 -3.41 8.94
N ILE A 167 -19.20 -2.39 8.22
CA ILE A 167 -20.61 -1.97 8.19
C ILE A 167 -21.52 -3.01 7.53
N GLU A 168 -21.00 -3.90 6.70
CA GLU A 168 -21.81 -4.83 5.93
C GLU A 168 -22.02 -6.15 6.70
N MET A 169 -23.27 -6.48 7.05
CA MET A 169 -23.59 -7.74 7.75
C MET A 169 -23.04 -8.99 7.06
N ARG A 170 -22.94 -9.01 5.73
CA ARG A 170 -22.39 -10.14 4.96
C ARG A 170 -20.92 -10.44 5.27
N ASN A 171 -20.20 -9.47 5.80
CA ASN A 171 -18.78 -9.60 6.17
C ASN A 171 -18.61 -10.13 7.60
N TRP A 172 -19.71 -10.45 8.29
CA TRP A 172 -19.73 -11.07 9.60
C TRP A 172 -20.31 -12.47 9.53
N THR A 173 -20.04 -13.27 10.56
CA THR A 173 -20.62 -14.59 10.77
C THR A 173 -20.96 -14.76 12.23
N ILE A 174 -22.23 -15.07 12.51
CA ILE A 174 -22.63 -15.53 13.84
C ILE A 174 -22.06 -16.93 14.06
N LYS A 175 -21.32 -17.08 15.14
CA LYS A 175 -20.88 -18.38 15.66
C LYS A 175 -21.94 -18.97 16.59
N GLN A 176 -22.57 -18.12 17.40
CA GLN A 176 -23.64 -18.51 18.30
C GLN A 176 -24.55 -17.32 18.60
N LEU A 177 -25.86 -17.55 18.61
CA LEU A 177 -26.83 -16.62 19.17
C LEU A 177 -27.70 -17.40 20.15
N LYS A 178 -27.73 -16.98 21.41
CA LYS A 178 -28.50 -17.62 22.47
C LYS A 178 -29.34 -16.58 23.20
N PHE A 179 -30.63 -16.86 23.37
CA PHE A 179 -31.50 -16.11 24.27
C PHE A 179 -31.46 -16.77 25.66
N GLU A 180 -31.38 -15.96 26.70
CA GLU A 180 -31.46 -16.36 28.10
C GLU A 180 -32.93 -16.21 28.53
N GLU A 181 -33.52 -17.29 29.04
CA GLU A 181 -34.88 -17.34 29.59
C GLU A 181 -34.89 -17.02 31.10
#